data_AF-A0A917TDG6-F1
#
_entry.id   AF-A0A917TDG6-F1
#
_cell.length_a   1.000
_cell.length_b   1.000
_cell.length_c   1.000
_cell.angle_alpha   90.00
_cell.angle_beta   90.00
_cell.angle_gamma   90.00
#
_symmetry.space_group_name_H-M   'P 1'
#
loop_
_entity.id
_entity.type
_entity.pdbx_description
1 polymer ?
#
loop_
_entity_poly.entity_id
_entity_poly.type
_entity_poly.pdbx_seq_one_letter_code
_entity_poly.pdbx_strand_id
1 'polypeptide(L)'
;MREIKASTINRPIFIQCKLYFIEKLTAFFNEEKIPVPNGFSVENDVSNENPRLFTDDFYIVFIQNFSKLGIGNRRPMNVVEITGIYYNMIRNQLGRTLCTGFSQVAKLEKVRDYMIRGRDIADKHVEIFGSTLGDELLPSASSWDTLPTASTSPTFSDKIMMFNILSLNGIGIGNYGRNLGTTQRHDLAVTYIRLITEVGAYAEDGANIMIQNGWMEQAPQAPDRDQLAHKKADKKG
;
A
#
# COMPACT_ATOMS: atom_id res chain seq x y z
N MET A 1 32.61 -42.91 22.45
CA MET A 1 31.59 -42.03 21.84
C MET A 1 31.17 -42.66 20.53
N ARG A 2 29.89 -43.04 20.39
CA ARG A 2 29.37 -43.71 19.19
C ARG A 2 29.02 -42.67 18.13
N GLU A 3 29.50 -42.88 16.91
CA GLU A 3 29.08 -42.13 15.72
C GLU A 3 27.57 -42.29 15.51
N ILE A 4 26.85 -41.18 15.50
CA ILE A 4 25.45 -41.13 15.08
C ILE A 4 25.47 -41.03 13.55
N LYS A 5 25.12 -42.12 12.86
CA LYS A 5 24.87 -42.10 11.41
C LYS A 5 23.78 -41.08 11.11
N ALA A 6 24.08 -40.12 10.24
CA ALA A 6 23.19 -39.03 9.80
C ALA A 6 21.93 -39.49 9.03
N SER A 7 21.67 -40.78 8.92
CA SER A 7 20.55 -41.35 8.16
C SER A 7 19.23 -41.46 8.94
N THR A 8 19.15 -40.93 10.16
CA THR A 8 17.96 -41.11 11.04
C THR A 8 17.50 -39.79 11.69
N ILE A 9 17.87 -38.65 11.12
CA ILE A 9 17.29 -37.35 11.52
C ILE A 9 16.05 -37.11 10.65
N ASN A 10 14.89 -37.15 11.30
CA ASN A 10 13.57 -36.82 10.77
C ASN A 10 13.65 -35.70 9.72
N ARG A 11 13.19 -35.97 8.49
CA ARG A 11 13.03 -34.94 7.47
C ARG A 11 12.11 -33.85 8.05
N PRO A 12 12.55 -32.59 8.13
CA PRO A 12 11.76 -31.53 8.76
C PRO A 12 10.43 -31.36 8.01
N ILE A 13 9.35 -31.22 8.77
CA ILE A 13 7.95 -31.10 8.30
C ILE A 13 7.79 -30.09 7.15
N PHE A 14 8.61 -29.03 7.11
CA PHE A 14 8.64 -28.05 6.03
C PHE A 14 8.99 -28.62 4.65
N ILE A 15 9.94 -29.55 4.56
CA ILE A 15 10.31 -30.21 3.29
C ILE A 15 9.19 -31.17 2.88
N GLN A 16 8.60 -31.87 3.86
CA GLN A 16 7.49 -32.79 3.63
C GLN A 16 6.25 -32.05 3.09
N CYS A 17 5.91 -30.88 3.64
CA CYS A 17 4.81 -30.04 3.16
C CYS A 17 5.06 -29.49 1.76
N LYS A 18 6.29 -29.07 1.43
CA LYS A 18 6.64 -28.59 0.08
C LYS A 18 6.44 -29.67 -0.97
N LEU A 19 6.90 -30.89 -0.68
CA LEU A 19 6.77 -32.04 -1.59
C LEU A 19 5.30 -32.41 -1.79
N TYR A 20 4.52 -32.49 -0.70
CA TYR A 20 3.08 -32.76 -0.77
C TYR A 20 2.31 -31.74 -1.62
N PHE A 21 2.65 -30.46 -1.48
CA PHE A 21 1.96 -29.38 -2.20
C PHE A 21 2.26 -29.41 -3.70
N ILE A 22 3.52 -29.66 -4.09
CA ILE A 22 3.93 -29.77 -5.49
C ILE A 22 3.27 -30.98 -6.15
N GLU A 23 3.21 -32.13 -5.47
CA GLU A 23 2.54 -33.33 -5.97
C GLU A 23 1.04 -33.08 -6.23
N LYS A 24 0.35 -32.40 -5.30
CA LYS A 24 -1.07 -32.05 -5.48
C LYS A 24 -1.31 -31.09 -6.65
N LEU A 25 -0.47 -30.06 -6.79
CA LEU A 25 -0.60 -29.11 -7.89
C LEU A 25 -0.29 -29.76 -9.24
N THR A 26 0.69 -30.65 -9.28
CA THR A 26 1.05 -31.38 -10.50
C THR A 26 -0.08 -32.31 -10.92
N ALA A 27 -0.71 -33.01 -9.96
CA ALA A 27 -1.88 -33.84 -10.23
C ALA A 27 -3.05 -33.00 -10.79
N PHE A 28 -3.34 -31.84 -10.19
CA PHE A 28 -4.38 -30.93 -10.67
C PHE A 28 -4.12 -30.42 -12.10
N PHE A 29 -2.88 -30.02 -12.41
CA PHE A 29 -2.54 -29.48 -13.72
C PHE A 29 -2.64 -30.55 -14.81
N ASN A 30 -2.23 -31.79 -14.50
CA ASN A 30 -2.36 -32.91 -15.42
C ASN A 30 -3.83 -33.31 -15.64
N GLU A 31 -4.67 -33.27 -14.60
CA GLU A 31 -6.12 -33.54 -14.70
C GLU A 31 -6.82 -32.54 -15.60
N GLU A 32 -6.49 -31.25 -15.46
CA GLU A 32 -7.04 -30.16 -16.27
C GLU A 32 -6.38 -30.02 -17.66
N LYS A 33 -5.45 -30.92 -18.02
CA LYS A 33 -4.65 -30.87 -19.25
C LYS A 33 -3.90 -29.54 -19.45
N ILE A 34 -3.49 -28.92 -18.34
CA ILE A 34 -2.69 -27.70 -18.30
C ILE A 34 -1.21 -28.11 -18.23
N PRO A 35 -0.33 -27.53 -19.06
CA PRO A 35 1.10 -27.83 -18.97
C PRO A 35 1.65 -27.42 -17.60
N VAL A 36 2.36 -28.34 -16.95
CA VAL A 36 3.01 -28.09 -15.66
C VAL A 36 4.12 -27.05 -15.86
N PRO A 37 4.12 -25.92 -15.12
CA PRO A 37 5.14 -24.89 -15.23
C PRO A 37 6.52 -25.46 -14.91
N ASN A 38 7.51 -25.19 -15.77
CA ASN A 38 8.89 -25.56 -15.50
C ASN A 38 9.46 -24.63 -14.41
N GLY A 39 9.59 -25.15 -13.20
CA GLY A 39 10.18 -24.42 -12.07
C GLY A 39 11.71 -24.50 -12.07
N PHE A 40 12.34 -23.74 -11.17
CA PHE A 40 13.78 -23.85 -10.96
C PHE A 40 14.15 -25.25 -10.47
N SER A 41 15.09 -25.88 -11.15
CA SER A 41 15.62 -27.22 -10.91
C SER A 41 17.11 -27.15 -10.62
N VAL A 42 17.60 -28.05 -9.78
CA VAL A 42 19.04 -28.14 -9.52
C VAL A 42 19.81 -28.55 -10.78
N GLU A 43 19.19 -29.34 -11.65
CA GLU A 43 19.82 -29.87 -12.86
C GLU A 43 19.97 -28.81 -13.96
N ASN A 44 19.00 -27.91 -14.13
CA ASN A 44 19.02 -26.90 -15.21
C ASN A 44 19.42 -25.50 -14.73
N ASP A 45 19.19 -25.16 -13.45
CA ASP A 45 19.32 -23.79 -12.94
C ASP A 45 20.47 -23.62 -11.93
N VAL A 46 21.13 -24.71 -11.54
CA VAL A 46 22.25 -24.69 -10.59
C VAL A 46 23.45 -25.43 -11.17
N SER A 47 24.54 -24.70 -11.45
CA SER A 47 25.79 -25.32 -11.89
C SER A 47 26.55 -25.94 -10.71
N ASN A 48 26.26 -27.21 -10.41
CA ASN A 48 26.86 -27.94 -9.28
C ASN A 48 28.36 -28.23 -9.41
N GLU A 49 28.93 -28.11 -10.61
CA GLU A 49 30.36 -28.35 -10.86
C GLU A 49 31.23 -27.18 -10.38
N ASN A 50 30.62 -26.00 -10.15
CA ASN A 50 31.33 -24.82 -9.73
C ASN A 50 31.38 -24.72 -8.20
N PRO A 51 32.47 -24.20 -7.62
CA PRO A 51 32.52 -23.92 -6.20
C PRO A 51 31.41 -22.92 -5.81
N ARG A 52 31.03 -22.97 -4.53
CA ARG A 52 30.05 -22.05 -3.92
C ARG A 52 30.41 -20.61 -4.29
N LEU A 53 29.48 -19.90 -4.92
CA LEU A 53 29.71 -18.53 -5.40
C LEU A 53 30.02 -17.55 -4.25
N PHE A 54 29.39 -17.79 -3.10
CA PHE A 54 29.55 -16.97 -1.90
C PHE A 54 30.16 -17.77 -0.76
N THR A 55 30.97 -17.09 0.05
CA THR A 55 31.57 -17.67 1.26
C THR A 55 30.53 -17.83 2.37
N ASP A 56 30.80 -18.71 3.32
CA ASP A 56 29.93 -18.93 4.46
C ASP A 56 29.78 -17.64 5.30
N ASP A 57 30.86 -16.85 5.38
CA ASP A 57 30.85 -15.52 6.00
C ASP A 57 29.88 -14.55 5.30
N PHE A 58 29.84 -14.54 3.96
CA PHE A 58 28.89 -13.72 3.21
C PHE A 58 27.45 -14.16 3.51
N TYR A 59 27.15 -15.46 3.56
CA TYR A 59 25.81 -15.95 3.90
C TYR A 59 25.38 -15.54 5.31
N ILE A 60 26.29 -15.68 6.29
CA ILE A 60 26.02 -15.31 7.68
C ILE A 60 25.77 -13.80 7.77
N VAL A 61 26.61 -12.99 7.14
CA VAL A 61 26.45 -11.53 7.09
C VAL A 61 25.16 -11.15 6.35
N PHE A 62 24.83 -11.82 5.25
CA PHE A 62 23.60 -11.59 4.49
C PHE A 62 22.37 -11.89 5.34
N ILE A 63 22.29 -13.08 5.95
CA ILE A 63 21.17 -13.49 6.81
C ILE A 63 21.06 -12.56 8.03
N GLN A 64 22.17 -12.21 8.67
CA GLN A 64 22.16 -11.27 9.80
C GLN A 64 21.67 -9.88 9.40
N ASN A 65 22.10 -9.35 8.24
CA ASN A 65 21.62 -8.04 7.76
C ASN A 65 20.15 -8.09 7.35
N PHE A 66 19.70 -9.17 6.72
CA PHE A 66 18.28 -9.39 6.41
C PHE A 66 17.43 -9.60 7.67
N SER A 67 18.02 -10.16 8.74
CA SER A 67 17.35 -10.34 10.03
C SER A 67 17.27 -9.03 10.83
N LYS A 68 18.29 -8.15 10.71
CA LYS A 68 18.28 -6.80 11.31
C LYS A 68 17.23 -5.87 10.69
N LEU A 69 16.84 -6.10 9.44
CA LEU A 69 15.68 -5.48 8.82
C LEU A 69 14.36 -5.84 9.54
N GLY A 70 14.32 -6.97 10.27
CA GLY A 70 13.17 -7.41 11.04
C GLY A 70 13.12 -6.90 12.48
N ILE A 71 14.26 -6.82 13.19
CA ILE A 71 14.31 -6.41 14.61
C ILE A 71 15.68 -5.78 14.92
N GLY A 72 15.72 -4.46 15.14
CA GLY A 72 16.85 -3.78 15.81
C GLY A 72 17.38 -2.49 15.18
N ASN A 73 17.41 -1.42 15.98
CA ASN A 73 17.96 -0.07 15.76
C ASN A 73 17.54 0.69 14.49
N ARG A 74 17.18 1.96 14.67
CA ARG A 74 16.76 2.88 13.59
C ARG A 74 17.96 3.14 12.65
N ARG A 75 18.14 2.31 11.62
CA ARG A 75 19.12 2.57 10.57
C ARG A 75 18.74 3.87 9.83
N PRO A 76 19.71 4.61 9.27
CA PRO A 76 19.40 5.74 8.40
C PRO A 76 18.48 5.34 7.25
N MET A 77 17.65 6.29 6.80
CA MET A 77 16.78 6.08 5.65
C MET A 77 17.59 5.88 4.37
N ASN A 78 17.14 4.98 3.50
CA ASN A 78 17.72 4.84 2.17
C ASN A 78 17.12 5.87 1.20
N VAL A 79 17.74 6.05 0.03
CA VAL A 79 17.29 7.03 -0.97
C VAL A 79 15.85 6.80 -1.43
N VAL A 80 15.38 5.56 -1.49
CA VAL A 80 14.01 5.22 -1.92
C VAL A 80 13.00 5.67 -0.86
N GLU A 81 13.31 5.45 0.42
CA GLU A 81 12.51 5.90 1.57
C GLU A 81 12.48 7.43 1.66
N ILE A 82 13.64 8.08 1.57
CA ILE A 82 13.75 9.55 1.58
C ILE A 82 12.93 10.17 0.45
N THR A 83 13.12 9.66 -0.78
CA THR A 83 12.40 10.13 -1.96
C THR A 83 10.90 9.94 -1.77
N GLY A 84 10.50 8.79 -1.24
CA GLY A 84 9.12 8.48 -0.91
C GLY A 84 8.48 9.49 0.05
N ILE A 85 9.12 9.72 1.19
CA ILE A 85 8.65 10.67 2.21
C ILE A 85 8.60 12.08 1.64
N TYR A 86 9.65 12.51 0.95
CA TYR A 86 9.76 13.84 0.36
C TYR A 86 8.65 14.11 -0.66
N TYR A 87 8.43 13.19 -1.62
CA TYR A 87 7.36 13.36 -2.60
C TYR A 87 5.97 13.35 -1.99
N ASN A 88 5.73 12.51 -0.98
CA ASN A 88 4.45 12.47 -0.30
C ASN A 88 4.21 13.74 0.53
N MET A 89 5.24 14.30 1.16
CA MET A 89 5.16 15.60 1.84
C MET A 89 4.73 16.72 0.88
N ILE A 90 5.39 16.85 -0.28
CA ILE A 90 5.03 17.86 -1.30
C ILE A 90 3.59 17.67 -1.80
N ARG A 91 3.17 16.43 -2.05
CA ARG A 91 1.80 16.13 -2.47
C ARG A 91 0.77 16.55 -1.43
N ASN A 92 1.04 16.34 -0.14
CA ASN A 92 0.15 16.78 0.93
C ASN A 92 0.18 18.31 1.12
N GLN A 93 1.31 18.99 0.91
CA GLN A 93 1.35 20.45 0.87
C GLN A 93 0.40 20.99 -0.22
N LEU A 94 0.43 20.41 -1.41
CA LEU A 94 -0.49 20.76 -2.49
C LEU A 94 -1.95 20.44 -2.15
N GLY A 95 -2.20 19.27 -1.55
CA GLY A 95 -3.54 18.88 -1.07
C GLY A 95 -4.09 19.84 -0.01
N ARG A 96 -3.25 20.25 0.95
CA ARG A 96 -3.58 21.24 1.98
C ARG A 96 -4.00 22.58 1.37
N THR A 97 -3.21 23.10 0.42
CA THR A 97 -3.54 24.32 -0.33
C THR A 97 -4.85 24.20 -1.08
N LEU A 98 -5.05 23.09 -1.81
CA LEU A 98 -6.25 22.86 -2.60
C LEU A 98 -7.51 22.79 -1.72
N CYS A 99 -7.46 22.02 -0.63
CA CYS A 99 -8.53 21.94 0.36
C CYS A 99 -8.82 23.31 0.99
N THR A 100 -7.78 24.11 1.28
CA THR A 100 -7.95 25.47 1.79
C THR A 100 -8.72 26.34 0.79
N GLY A 101 -8.31 26.35 -0.48
CA GLY A 101 -9.00 27.12 -1.53
C GLY A 101 -10.44 26.65 -1.76
N PHE A 102 -10.68 25.34 -1.82
CA PHE A 102 -12.02 24.79 -1.98
C PHE A 102 -12.93 25.10 -0.77
N SER A 103 -12.39 25.10 0.45
CA SER A 103 -13.15 25.49 1.64
C SER A 103 -13.65 26.94 1.59
N GLN A 104 -12.87 27.87 0.99
CA GLN A 104 -13.27 29.28 0.86
C GLN A 104 -14.49 29.48 -0.05
N VAL A 105 -14.67 28.59 -1.04
CA VAL A 105 -15.65 28.76 -2.12
C VAL A 105 -16.79 27.73 -2.12
N ALA A 106 -16.72 26.72 -1.25
CA ALA A 106 -17.74 25.68 -1.09
C ALA A 106 -19.11 26.30 -0.73
N LYS A 107 -20.14 25.92 -1.49
CA LYS A 107 -21.51 26.44 -1.29
C LYS A 107 -22.21 25.69 -0.17
N LEU A 108 -22.13 24.36 -0.19
CA LEU A 108 -22.68 23.50 0.86
C LEU A 108 -21.76 23.46 2.08
N GLU A 109 -22.34 23.66 3.25
CA GLU A 109 -21.65 23.59 4.55
C GLU A 109 -20.94 22.24 4.76
N LYS A 110 -21.63 21.12 4.48
CA LYS A 110 -21.02 19.78 4.56
C LYS A 110 -19.76 19.64 3.70
N VAL A 111 -19.75 20.25 2.51
CA VAL A 111 -18.59 20.21 1.61
C VAL A 111 -17.48 21.10 2.16
N ARG A 112 -17.82 22.28 2.69
CA ARG A 112 -16.86 23.17 3.36
C ARG A 112 -16.17 22.48 4.53
N ASP A 113 -16.93 21.87 5.43
CA ASP A 113 -16.39 21.18 6.61
C ASP A 113 -15.53 19.98 6.21
N TYR A 114 -15.94 19.26 5.17
CA TYR A 114 -15.14 18.18 4.59
C TYR A 114 -13.79 18.69 4.09
N MET A 115 -13.74 19.82 3.37
CA MET A 115 -12.51 20.43 2.88
C MET A 115 -11.62 20.93 4.02
N ILE A 116 -12.19 21.56 5.05
CA ILE A 116 -11.46 22.01 6.24
C ILE A 116 -10.77 20.82 6.91
N ARG A 117 -11.51 19.72 7.13
CA ARG A 117 -10.93 18.50 7.69
C ARG A 117 -9.84 17.91 6.79
N GLY A 118 -10.03 17.93 5.47
CA GLY A 118 -9.01 17.49 4.52
C GLY A 118 -7.73 18.32 4.57
N ARG A 119 -7.83 19.64 4.77
CA ARG A 119 -6.69 20.52 5.01
C ARG A 119 -5.94 20.11 6.27
N ASP A 120 -6.64 19.87 7.36
CA ASP A 120 -6.03 19.55 8.67
C ASP A 120 -5.33 18.18 8.64
N ILE A 121 -5.93 17.18 7.98
CA ILE A 121 -5.30 15.87 7.74
C ILE A 121 -4.03 16.05 6.90
N ALA A 122 -4.10 16.80 5.80
CA ALA A 122 -2.94 17.02 4.95
C ALA A 122 -1.81 17.75 5.70
N ASP A 123 -2.14 18.73 6.54
CA ASP A 123 -1.17 19.46 7.37
C ASP A 123 -0.45 18.53 8.36
N LYS A 124 -1.21 17.69 9.07
CA LYS A 124 -0.66 16.64 9.94
C LYS A 124 0.28 15.69 9.19
N HIS A 125 -0.10 15.27 7.98
CA HIS A 125 0.76 14.40 7.17
C HIS A 125 2.06 15.10 6.75
N VAL A 126 1.99 16.39 6.38
CA VAL A 126 3.17 17.21 6.09
C VAL A 126 4.09 17.30 7.30
N GLU A 127 3.55 17.53 8.49
CA GLU A 127 4.33 17.60 9.73
C GLU A 127 5.04 16.26 10.03
N ILE A 128 4.32 15.13 9.92
CA ILE A 128 4.90 13.80 10.15
C ILE A 128 6.05 13.53 9.18
N PHE A 129 5.87 13.80 7.89
CA PHE A 129 6.92 13.60 6.89
C PHE A 129 8.08 14.58 7.09
N GLY A 130 7.80 15.83 7.44
CA GLY A 130 8.80 16.85 7.75
C GLY A 130 9.66 16.46 8.95
N SER A 131 9.04 16.02 10.05
CA SER A 131 9.75 15.51 11.23
C SER A 131 10.58 14.28 10.89
N THR A 132 10.06 13.37 10.07
CA THR A 132 10.79 12.16 9.65
C THR A 132 12.06 12.50 8.85
N LEU A 133 12.02 13.52 8.00
CA LEU A 133 13.20 14.03 7.29
C LEU A 133 14.15 14.77 8.23
N GLY A 134 13.60 15.61 9.12
CA GLY A 134 14.37 16.38 10.10
C GLY A 134 15.18 15.51 11.06
N ASP A 135 14.66 14.35 11.44
CA ASP A 135 15.37 13.36 12.26
C ASP A 135 16.66 12.84 11.60
N GLU A 136 16.75 12.87 10.27
CA GLU A 136 17.93 12.48 9.50
C GLU A 136 18.74 13.71 9.03
N LEU A 137 18.49 14.88 9.62
CA LEU A 137 19.10 16.17 9.26
C LEU A 137 18.88 16.54 7.78
N LEU A 138 17.83 16.02 7.16
CA LEU A 138 17.45 16.36 5.80
C LEU A 138 16.54 17.59 5.83
N PRO A 139 16.68 18.50 4.84
CA PRO A 139 15.77 19.63 4.74
C PRO A 139 14.35 19.11 4.50
N SER A 140 13.43 19.47 5.40
CA SER A 140 12.02 19.48 5.03
C SER A 140 11.87 20.43 3.84
N ALA A 141 11.24 19.98 2.75
CA ALA A 141 11.04 20.81 1.56
C ALA A 141 10.54 22.20 1.98
N SER A 142 11.20 23.24 1.49
CA SER A 142 10.75 24.61 1.65
C SER A 142 9.33 24.73 1.14
N SER A 143 8.47 25.43 1.89
CA SER A 143 7.13 25.72 1.45
C SER A 143 7.21 26.49 0.12
N TRP A 144 6.82 25.85 -0.96
CA TRP A 144 6.09 26.60 -1.98
C TRP A 144 4.80 27.00 -1.28
N ASP A 145 4.81 28.11 -0.52
CA ASP A 145 3.63 28.71 0.10
C ASP A 145 2.76 29.31 -1.01
N THR A 146 2.29 28.44 -1.91
CA THR A 146 1.19 28.73 -2.79
C THR A 146 -0.05 28.69 -1.92
N LEU A 147 -0.31 29.79 -1.23
CA LEU A 147 -1.59 29.98 -0.56
C LEU A 147 -2.65 30.27 -1.63
N PRO A 148 -3.89 29.78 -1.45
CA PRO A 148 -4.98 30.24 -2.29
C PRO A 148 -5.15 31.75 -2.11
N THR A 149 -5.64 32.42 -3.15
CA THR A 149 -5.97 33.85 -3.08
C THR A 149 -7.11 34.09 -2.07
N ALA A 150 -7.41 35.34 -1.75
CA ALA A 150 -8.52 35.69 -0.86
C ALA A 150 -9.92 35.55 -1.50
N SER A 151 -10.04 34.84 -2.63
CA SER A 151 -11.31 34.71 -3.34
C SER A 151 -12.30 33.84 -2.59
N THR A 152 -13.48 34.39 -2.33
CA THR A 152 -14.63 33.64 -1.77
C THR A 152 -15.72 33.39 -2.82
N SER A 153 -15.48 33.80 -4.07
CA SER A 153 -16.44 33.63 -5.18
C SER A 153 -16.37 32.20 -5.73
N PRO A 154 -17.51 31.46 -5.80
CA PRO A 154 -17.55 30.10 -6.31
C PRO A 154 -17.02 29.98 -7.74
N THR A 155 -15.82 29.42 -7.89
CA THR A 155 -15.19 29.18 -9.20
C THR A 155 -15.54 27.80 -9.75
N PHE A 156 -15.67 26.81 -8.87
CA PHE A 156 -16.06 25.43 -9.20
C PHE A 156 -17.34 25.04 -8.45
N SER A 157 -18.06 24.05 -8.96
CA SER A 157 -19.19 23.45 -8.25
C SER A 157 -18.70 22.51 -7.15
N ASP A 158 -19.51 22.37 -6.09
CA ASP A 158 -19.23 21.42 -5.00
C ASP A 158 -19.03 19.99 -5.53
N LYS A 159 -19.79 19.58 -6.55
CA LYS A 159 -19.64 18.27 -7.23
C LYS A 159 -18.24 18.06 -7.79
N ILE A 160 -17.70 19.05 -8.52
CA ILE A 160 -16.36 18.96 -9.12
C ILE A 160 -15.28 19.00 -8.03
N MET A 161 -15.44 19.85 -7.01
CA MET A 161 -14.49 19.92 -5.91
C MET A 161 -14.41 18.59 -5.15
N MET A 162 -15.56 18.00 -4.80
CA MET A 162 -15.62 16.68 -4.16
C MET A 162 -15.03 15.57 -5.03
N PHE A 163 -15.37 15.54 -6.32
CA PHE A 163 -14.83 14.55 -7.25
C PHE A 163 -13.29 14.61 -7.33
N ASN A 164 -12.72 15.81 -7.42
CA ASN A 164 -11.27 16.00 -7.45
C ASN A 164 -10.60 15.49 -6.16
N ILE A 165 -11.12 15.87 -5.00
CA ILE A 165 -10.54 15.43 -3.71
C ILE A 165 -10.67 13.92 -3.53
N LEU A 166 -11.82 13.33 -3.84
CA LEU A 166 -12.01 11.89 -3.72
C LEU A 166 -11.05 11.11 -4.64
N SER A 167 -10.83 11.61 -5.86
CA SER A 167 -9.87 11.03 -6.81
C SER A 167 -8.43 11.14 -6.30
N LEU A 168 -8.05 12.30 -5.77
CA LEU A 168 -6.73 12.54 -5.19
C LEU A 168 -6.47 11.64 -3.97
N ASN A 169 -7.47 11.40 -3.12
CA ASN A 169 -7.36 10.48 -2.00
C ASN A 169 -7.04 9.05 -2.45
N GLY A 170 -7.72 8.55 -3.49
CA GLY A 170 -7.45 7.23 -4.06
C GLY A 170 -6.01 7.10 -4.58
N ILE A 171 -5.53 8.12 -5.30
CA ILE A 171 -4.13 8.19 -5.75
C ILE A 171 -3.16 8.26 -4.56
N GLY A 172 -3.50 9.04 -3.52
CA GLY A 172 -2.71 9.18 -2.29
C GLY A 172 -2.53 7.85 -1.55
N ILE A 173 -3.62 7.10 -1.35
CA ILE A 173 -3.60 5.76 -0.76
C ILE A 173 -2.72 4.82 -1.57
N GLY A 174 -2.87 4.81 -2.90
CA GLY A 174 -2.05 3.99 -3.80
C GLY A 174 -0.55 4.30 -3.69
N ASN A 175 -0.19 5.58 -3.61
CA ASN A 175 1.20 6.00 -3.40
C ASN A 175 1.75 5.54 -2.05
N TYR A 176 0.98 5.73 -0.96
CA TYR A 176 1.40 5.24 0.37
C TYR A 176 1.56 3.71 0.38
N GLY A 177 0.65 2.97 -0.26
CA GLY A 177 0.74 1.52 -0.39
C GLY A 177 1.99 1.08 -1.16
N ARG A 178 2.35 1.78 -2.24
CA ARG A 178 3.60 1.52 -2.97
C ARG A 178 4.83 1.77 -2.08
N ASN A 179 4.86 2.89 -1.37
CA ASN A 179 5.97 3.24 -0.49
C ASN A 179 6.11 2.29 0.71
N LEU A 180 4.99 1.81 1.26
CA LEU A 180 4.94 0.75 2.24
C LEU A 180 5.59 -0.53 1.71
N GLY A 181 5.22 -0.95 0.49
CA GLY A 181 5.76 -2.17 -0.13
C GLY A 181 7.26 -2.11 -0.45
N THR A 182 7.83 -0.91 -0.64
CA THR A 182 9.27 -0.74 -0.90
C THR A 182 10.08 -0.42 0.36
N THR A 183 9.42 -0.02 1.44
CA THR A 183 10.06 0.36 2.69
C THR A 183 10.61 -0.86 3.40
N GLN A 184 11.82 -0.71 3.91
CA GLN A 184 12.55 -1.75 4.61
C GLN A 184 12.71 -1.39 6.10
N ARG A 185 12.09 -0.27 6.54
CA ARG A 185 12.10 0.26 7.90
C ARG A 185 10.72 0.09 8.55
N HIS A 186 10.67 -0.62 9.67
CA HIS A 186 9.39 -0.95 10.34
C HIS A 186 8.64 0.30 10.85
N ASP A 187 9.35 1.31 11.36
CA ASP A 187 8.75 2.57 11.82
C ASP A 187 8.04 3.31 10.69
N LEU A 188 8.68 3.38 9.52
CA LEU A 188 8.10 3.96 8.31
C LEU A 188 6.92 3.13 7.79
N ALA A 189 7.01 1.80 7.85
CA ALA A 189 5.92 0.92 7.45
C ALA A 189 4.66 1.16 8.31
N VAL A 190 4.81 1.21 9.64
CA VAL A 190 3.72 1.53 10.57
C VAL A 190 3.15 2.93 10.30
N THR A 191 4.02 3.90 10.01
CA THR A 191 3.59 5.25 9.64
C THR A 191 2.70 5.22 8.40
N TYR A 192 3.13 4.59 7.31
CA TYR A 192 2.31 4.49 6.09
C TYR A 192 0.98 3.78 6.32
N ILE A 193 0.95 2.69 7.08
CA ILE A 193 -0.30 1.99 7.41
C ILE A 193 -1.28 2.94 8.11
N ARG A 194 -0.81 3.65 9.15
CA ARG A 194 -1.63 4.62 9.89
C ARG A 194 -2.20 5.71 8.98
N LEU A 195 -1.35 6.28 8.11
CA LEU A 195 -1.77 7.33 7.18
C LEU A 195 -2.77 6.82 6.14
N ILE A 196 -2.60 5.58 5.64
CA ILE A 196 -3.55 4.93 4.73
C ILE A 196 -4.92 4.78 5.41
N THR A 197 -4.97 4.32 6.65
CA THR A 197 -6.23 4.18 7.41
C THR A 197 -6.92 5.53 7.60
N GLU A 198 -6.16 6.58 7.94
CA GLU A 198 -6.71 7.94 8.10
C GLU A 198 -7.30 8.50 6.81
N VAL A 199 -6.58 8.37 5.68
CA VAL A 199 -7.11 8.79 4.37
C VAL A 199 -8.27 7.91 3.92
N GLY A 200 -8.26 6.63 4.27
CA GLY A 200 -9.37 5.69 3.98
C GLY A 200 -10.68 6.13 4.63
N ALA A 201 -10.65 6.45 5.92
CA ALA A 201 -11.82 6.98 6.64
C ALA A 201 -12.28 8.32 6.06
N TYR A 202 -11.34 9.22 5.74
CA TYR A 202 -11.64 10.49 5.07
C TYR A 202 -12.31 10.28 3.70
N ALA A 203 -11.83 9.33 2.90
CA ALA A 203 -12.38 9.01 1.59
C ALA A 203 -13.78 8.39 1.68
N GLU A 204 -14.04 7.55 2.68
CA GLU A 204 -15.36 6.96 2.94
C GLU A 204 -16.41 8.05 3.22
N ASP A 205 -16.09 9.02 4.09
CA ASP A 205 -16.97 10.16 4.35
C ASP A 205 -17.23 10.99 3.08
N GLY A 206 -16.19 11.20 2.27
CA GLY A 206 -16.30 11.91 1.01
C GLY A 206 -17.22 11.20 0.02
N ALA A 207 -17.09 9.87 -0.08
CA ALA A 207 -17.98 9.02 -0.86
C ALA A 207 -19.43 9.13 -0.38
N ASN A 208 -19.66 9.08 0.94
CA ASN A 208 -20.99 9.24 1.53
C ASN A 208 -21.63 10.60 1.19
N ILE A 209 -20.86 11.70 1.24
CA ILE A 209 -21.35 13.02 0.81
C ILE A 209 -21.76 13.00 -0.67
N MET A 210 -20.93 12.41 -1.54
CA MET A 210 -21.24 12.33 -2.97
C MET A 210 -22.48 11.46 -3.26
N ILE A 211 -22.65 10.35 -2.54
CA ILE A 211 -23.84 9.49 -2.64
C ILE A 211 -25.10 10.23 -2.20
N GLN A 212 -25.06 10.89 -1.04
CA GLN A 212 -26.20 11.65 -0.50
C GLN A 212 -26.68 12.77 -1.44
N ASN A 213 -25.77 13.33 -2.25
CA ASN A 213 -26.08 14.38 -3.21
C ASN A 213 -26.33 13.86 -4.65
N GLY A 214 -26.33 12.54 -4.87
CA GLY A 214 -26.52 11.95 -6.21
C GLY A 214 -25.40 12.30 -7.19
N TRP A 215 -24.18 12.52 -6.69
CA TRP A 215 -23.02 12.92 -7.49
C TRP A 215 -22.14 11.76 -7.92
N MET A 216 -22.33 10.58 -7.34
CA MET A 216 -21.59 9.37 -7.66
C MET A 216 -22.43 8.48 -8.58
N GLU A 217 -21.81 8.01 -9.66
CA GLU A 217 -22.42 7.04 -10.56
C GLU A 217 -22.09 5.63 -10.08
N GLN A 218 -23.07 4.73 -10.14
CA GLN A 218 -22.84 3.32 -9.86
C GLN A 218 -22.15 2.69 -11.08
N ALA A 219 -20.90 2.25 -10.91
CA ALA A 219 -20.22 1.48 -11.95
C ALA A 219 -20.99 0.19 -12.25
N PRO A 220 -21.02 -0.29 -13.51
CA PRO A 220 -21.65 -1.55 -13.87
C PRO A 220 -21.13 -2.68 -12.96
N GLN A 221 -22.06 -3.32 -12.24
CA GLN A 221 -21.72 -4.42 -11.32
C GLN A 221 -21.80 -5.75 -12.07
N ALA A 222 -20.90 -6.68 -11.73
CA ALA A 222 -21.08 -8.06 -12.12
C ALA A 222 -22.40 -8.59 -11.52
N PRO A 223 -23.20 -9.38 -12.27
CA PRO A 223 -24.40 -9.98 -11.70
C PRO A 223 -24.05 -10.88 -10.51
N ASP A 224 -24.79 -10.74 -9.41
CA ASP A 224 -24.68 -11.64 -8.26
C ASP A 224 -25.28 -13.01 -8.63
N ARG A 225 -24.40 -13.96 -8.96
CA ARG A 225 -24.79 -15.29 -9.44
C ARG A 225 -25.49 -16.11 -8.36
N ASP A 226 -25.18 -15.88 -7.09
CA ASP A 226 -25.79 -16.60 -5.97
C ASP A 226 -27.19 -16.07 -5.69
N GLN A 227 -27.40 -14.74 -5.71
CA GLN A 227 -28.74 -14.15 -5.66
C GLN A 227 -29.61 -14.60 -6.84
N LEU A 228 -29.04 -14.72 -8.05
CA LEU A 228 -29.76 -15.21 -9.22
C LEU A 228 -30.12 -16.70 -9.12
N ALA A 229 -29.23 -17.52 -8.55
CA ALA A 229 -29.47 -18.95 -8.32
C ALA A 229 -30.53 -19.20 -7.24
N HIS A 230 -30.65 -18.30 -6.25
CA HIS A 230 -31.62 -18.42 -5.16
C HIS A 230 -32.93 -17.65 -5.38
N LYS A 231 -33.08 -16.92 -6.50
CA LYS A 231 -34.37 -16.42 -6.98
C LYS A 231 -35.26 -17.58 -7.45
N LYS A 232 -35.82 -18.33 -6.50
CA LYS A 232 -36.98 -19.19 -6.78
C LYS A 232 -38.08 -18.34 -7.39
N ALA A 233 -38.77 -18.89 -8.38
CA ALA A 233 -39.79 -18.23 -9.17
C ALA A 233 -40.92 -17.65 -8.29
N ASP A 234 -40.78 -16.40 -7.85
CA ASP A 234 -41.91 -15.56 -7.46
C ASP A 234 -42.64 -15.13 -8.74
N LYS A 235 -43.34 -16.11 -9.31
CA LYS A 235 -44.52 -15.91 -10.15
C LYS A 235 -45.70 -16.59 -9.45
N LYS A 236 -46.18 -15.96 -8.38
CA LYS A 236 -47.61 -15.88 -8.06
C LYS A 236 -48.04 -14.51 -8.59
N GLY A 237 -49.15 -14.28 -9.26
CA GLY A 237 -50.35 -15.04 -9.60
C GLY A 237 -51.30 -13.99 -10.16
#